data_AF-A0A4Q4QN50-F1
#
_entry.id   AF-A0A4Q4QN50-F1
#
_cell.length_a   1.000
_cell.length_b   1.000
_cell.length_c   1.000
_cell.angle_alpha   90.00
_cell.angle_beta   90.00
_cell.angle_gamma   90.00
#
_symmetry.space_group_name_H-M   'P 1'
#
loop_
_entity.id
_entity.type
_entity.pdbx_description
1 polymer ?
#
loop_
_entity_poly.entity_id
_entity_poly.type
_entity_poly.pdbx_seq_one_letter_code
_entity_poly.pdbx_strand_id
1 'polypeptide(L)'
;MGDIYRKAKCVLAWLGHAADDNDAYFDYLERVRTTERVEKKRIDEAGNRAVVFLNKRPYWRRAWIKQELILAKDITIYCGSKSHAGESFFWFASVSTIGEFGGYEDYISRIYLHRRTKGERETLEQLLHRYANSECSSRLDRVFALLSMASDCTGMESRLVDYSLSPSALFFALIAHFEPSNVLPFVTILQDALNVRRVELQEYMCSVFGDITRKPSSLMEKLAIDYIHRVQNCMVSIASGISVSHAEFITQSYNAMLPSELPHKHIVFHIKGTKLGLGFMPSLFGLHFRAVCKKEERDGAEEADGIWETYNPPITVEQVWRYMILPAVVLDKSGPHLMDPDLIAPVKDAVVGNHGPDAVKPSIDIICYTLAELRRKEKFKNRKLCLVDCRYVVGTLYGYSLMRPLGFKESSDK
;
A
#
# COMPACT_ATOMS: atom_id res chain seq x y z
N MET A 1 0.57 23.38 -0.79
CA MET A 1 1.98 23.06 -1.13
C MET A 1 2.22 23.06 -2.63
N GLY A 2 1.49 22.31 -3.46
CA GLY A 2 1.77 22.22 -4.90
C GLY A 2 1.85 23.56 -5.66
N ASP A 3 1.03 24.55 -5.26
CA ASP A 3 1.09 25.90 -5.80
C ASP A 3 2.45 26.59 -5.67
N ILE A 4 3.18 26.31 -4.58
CA ILE A 4 4.52 26.84 -4.34
C ILE A 4 5.46 26.32 -5.42
N TYR A 5 5.51 25.00 -5.63
CA TYR A 5 6.41 24.37 -6.60
C TYR A 5 6.04 24.67 -8.05
N ARG A 6 4.73 24.78 -8.34
CA ARG A 6 4.22 25.18 -9.66
C ARG A 6 4.60 26.63 -10.00
N LYS A 7 4.61 27.53 -9.01
CA LYS A 7 4.92 28.96 -9.21
C LYS A 7 6.42 29.26 -9.09
N ALA A 8 7.17 28.45 -8.36
CA ALA A 8 8.61 28.61 -8.17
C ALA A 8 9.37 28.73 -9.50
N LYS A 9 10.37 29.62 -9.52
CA LYS A 9 11.28 29.78 -10.67
C LYS A 9 12.14 28.52 -10.87
N CYS A 10 12.69 28.00 -9.79
CA CYS A 10 13.53 26.81 -9.75
C CYS A 10 13.38 26.13 -8.39
N VAL A 11 13.42 24.80 -8.35
CA VAL A 11 13.46 24.00 -7.12
C VAL A 11 14.87 23.45 -6.93
N LEU A 12 15.46 23.72 -5.77
CA LEU A 12 16.77 23.20 -5.39
C LEU A 12 16.56 21.91 -4.59
N ALA A 13 16.88 20.78 -5.19
CA ALA A 13 16.69 19.45 -4.59
C ALA A 13 18.00 18.96 -3.98
N TRP A 14 18.09 18.93 -2.65
CA TRP A 14 19.30 18.49 -1.95
C TRP A 14 19.20 17.04 -1.50
N LEU A 15 20.04 16.17 -2.08
CA LEU A 15 20.06 14.73 -1.83
C LEU A 15 20.80 14.34 -0.54
N GLY A 16 21.34 15.32 0.19
CA GLY A 16 22.15 15.14 1.39
C GLY A 16 23.65 15.27 1.11
N HIS A 17 24.47 14.87 2.08
CA HIS A 17 25.92 14.90 1.97
C HIS A 17 26.45 13.94 0.89
N ALA A 18 27.64 14.27 0.39
CA ALA A 18 28.47 13.33 -0.35
C ALA A 18 28.81 12.15 0.56
N ALA A 19 28.82 10.95 -0.01
CA ALA A 19 29.34 9.75 0.63
C ALA A 19 30.26 9.06 -0.39
N ASP A 20 31.21 8.25 0.08
CA ASP A 20 32.37 7.80 -0.69
C ASP A 20 32.03 7.06 -2.01
N ASP A 21 30.81 6.53 -2.14
CA ASP A 21 30.26 5.84 -3.31
C ASP A 21 29.26 6.67 -4.16
N ASN A 22 28.91 7.88 -3.72
CA ASN A 22 27.73 8.62 -4.20
C ASN A 22 28.03 9.87 -5.07
N ASP A 23 29.25 10.37 -5.06
CA ASP A 23 29.70 11.44 -5.96
C ASP A 23 29.97 10.96 -7.38
N ALA A 24 30.13 9.64 -7.54
CA ALA A 24 30.45 8.97 -8.79
C ALA A 24 29.45 9.28 -9.92
N TYR A 25 28.18 9.54 -9.59
CA TYR A 25 27.19 9.88 -10.61
C TYR A 25 27.37 11.30 -11.16
N PHE A 26 27.71 12.26 -10.31
CA PHE A 26 27.97 13.63 -10.75
C PHE A 26 29.28 13.69 -11.56
N ASP A 27 30.30 12.94 -11.15
CA ASP A 27 31.54 12.80 -11.91
C ASP A 27 31.30 12.10 -13.26
N TYR A 28 30.42 11.11 -13.31
CA TYR A 28 29.97 10.47 -14.54
C TYR A 28 29.31 11.48 -15.50
N LEU A 29 28.38 12.29 -15.00
CA LEU A 29 27.67 13.30 -15.79
C LEU A 29 28.64 14.32 -16.42
N GLU A 30 29.69 14.70 -15.69
CA GLU A 30 30.73 15.59 -16.20
C GLU A 30 31.55 14.92 -17.32
N ARG A 31 31.99 13.67 -17.10
CA ARG A 31 32.84 12.92 -18.04
C ARG A 31 32.12 12.52 -19.33
N VAL A 32 30.85 12.11 -19.26
CA VAL A 32 30.09 11.72 -20.47
C VAL A 32 29.96 12.86 -21.46
N ARG A 33 30.00 14.11 -20.99
CA ARG A 33 29.93 15.30 -21.83
C ARG A 33 31.17 15.52 -22.70
N THR A 34 32.31 14.94 -22.33
CA THR A 34 33.64 15.30 -22.88
C THR A 34 34.38 14.13 -23.55
N THR A 35 33.78 12.94 -23.67
CA THR A 35 34.54 11.70 -23.94
C THR A 35 34.18 10.99 -25.28
N GLU A 36 35.17 10.33 -25.90
CA GLU A 36 35.08 9.56 -27.14
C GLU A 36 34.39 8.17 -26.99
N ARG A 37 34.02 7.54 -28.12
CA ARG A 37 33.09 6.39 -28.18
C ARG A 37 33.49 5.13 -27.38
N VAL A 38 34.76 4.76 -27.29
CA VAL A 38 35.20 3.50 -26.62
C VAL A 38 35.26 3.67 -25.10
N GLU A 39 35.76 4.80 -24.63
CA GLU A 39 35.76 5.15 -23.20
C GLU A 39 34.34 5.34 -22.67
N LYS A 40 33.41 5.77 -23.54
CA LYS A 40 31.98 5.92 -23.22
C LYS A 40 31.36 4.64 -22.63
N LYS A 41 31.69 3.45 -23.16
CA LYS A 41 31.12 2.19 -22.65
C LYS A 41 31.51 1.90 -21.19
N ARG A 42 32.78 2.08 -20.83
CA ARG A 42 33.25 1.88 -19.44
C ARG A 42 32.69 2.94 -18.50
N ILE A 43 32.59 4.18 -18.99
CA ILE A 43 31.99 5.29 -18.26
C ILE A 43 30.50 5.01 -18.00
N ASP A 44 29.77 4.46 -18.97
CA ASP A 44 28.36 4.07 -18.84
C ASP A 44 28.17 2.96 -17.80
N GLU A 45 29.03 1.94 -17.75
CA GLU A 45 28.95 0.91 -16.69
C GLU A 45 29.16 1.47 -15.28
N ALA A 46 30.07 2.44 -15.13
CA ALA A 46 30.29 3.13 -13.86
C ALA A 46 29.10 4.04 -13.50
N GLY A 47 28.55 4.75 -14.49
CA GLY A 47 27.35 5.56 -14.35
C GLY A 47 26.14 4.75 -13.90
N ASN A 48 25.91 3.59 -14.52
CA ASN A 48 24.80 2.69 -14.17
C ASN A 48 24.88 2.25 -12.70
N ARG A 49 26.06 1.80 -12.24
CA ARG A 49 26.26 1.46 -10.82
C ARG A 49 25.99 2.66 -9.91
N ALA A 50 26.47 3.83 -10.27
CA ALA A 50 26.29 5.04 -9.47
C ALA A 50 24.81 5.44 -9.37
N VAL A 51 24.02 5.32 -10.45
CA VAL A 51 22.56 5.58 -10.43
C VAL A 51 21.84 4.61 -9.49
N VAL A 52 22.22 3.32 -9.47
CA VAL A 52 21.63 2.34 -8.56
C VAL A 52 21.79 2.77 -7.10
N PHE A 53 23.00 3.18 -6.68
CA PHE A 53 23.23 3.71 -5.33
C PHE A 53 22.48 5.00 -5.07
N LEU A 54 22.48 5.93 -6.02
CA LEU A 54 21.82 7.21 -5.91
C LEU A 54 20.31 7.06 -5.70
N ASN A 55 19.69 6.11 -6.41
CA ASN A 55 18.26 5.85 -6.29
C ASN A 55 17.88 5.18 -4.94
N LYS A 56 18.86 4.63 -4.18
CA LYS A 56 18.62 4.05 -2.85
C LYS A 56 18.47 5.12 -1.77
N ARG A 57 18.83 6.38 -2.08
CA ARG A 57 18.77 7.47 -1.12
C ARG A 57 17.33 7.67 -0.61
N PRO A 58 17.14 7.85 0.72
CA PRO A 58 15.81 8.06 1.31
C PRO A 58 15.06 9.25 0.71
N TYR A 59 15.79 10.26 0.21
CA TYR A 59 15.22 11.44 -0.46
C TYR A 59 14.14 11.07 -1.47
N TRP A 60 14.41 10.10 -2.35
CA TRP A 60 13.49 9.74 -3.44
C TRP A 60 12.22 9.06 -2.96
N ARG A 61 12.24 8.45 -1.78
CA ARG A 61 11.09 7.69 -1.24
C ARG A 61 10.07 8.58 -0.56
N ARG A 62 10.43 9.79 -0.17
CA ARG A 62 9.54 10.71 0.55
C ARG A 62 8.32 11.08 -0.30
N ALA A 63 7.12 10.97 0.28
CA ALA A 63 5.86 11.26 -0.41
C ALA A 63 5.80 12.71 -0.95
N TRP A 64 6.24 13.68 -0.13
CA TRP A 64 6.23 15.09 -0.53
C TRP A 64 7.09 15.37 -1.76
N ILE A 65 8.27 14.74 -1.88
CA ILE A 65 9.23 14.95 -2.98
C ILE A 65 8.60 14.72 -4.36
N LYS A 66 7.54 13.91 -4.46
CA LYS A 66 6.82 13.71 -5.72
C LYS A 66 6.28 15.03 -6.25
N GLN A 67 5.47 15.75 -5.48
CA GLN A 67 4.90 17.02 -5.96
C GLN A 67 5.97 18.10 -6.14
N GLU A 68 7.02 18.12 -5.30
CA GLU A 68 8.07 19.14 -5.39
C GLU A 68 8.79 19.04 -6.72
N LEU A 69 9.13 17.81 -7.10
CA LEU A 69 9.86 17.56 -8.34
C LEU A 69 8.94 17.46 -9.54
N ILE A 70 7.71 16.98 -9.44
CA ILE A 70 6.84 16.82 -10.62
C ILE A 70 6.27 18.17 -11.06
N LEU A 71 5.86 19.02 -10.12
CA LEU A 71 5.25 20.32 -10.42
C LEU A 71 6.26 21.43 -10.75
N ALA A 72 7.54 21.24 -10.40
CA ALA A 72 8.58 22.24 -10.65
C ALA A 72 8.74 22.58 -12.14
N LYS A 73 8.89 23.88 -12.43
CA LYS A 73 9.26 24.36 -13.77
C LYS A 73 10.69 23.94 -14.13
N ASP A 74 11.62 24.23 -13.24
CA ASP A 74 13.04 23.91 -13.35
C ASP A 74 13.56 23.35 -12.03
N ILE A 75 14.59 22.51 -12.10
CA ILE A 75 15.15 21.79 -10.96
C ILE A 75 16.67 21.83 -11.06
N THR A 76 17.35 22.16 -9.95
CA THR A 76 18.78 21.90 -9.77
C THR A 76 18.94 20.85 -8.69
N ILE A 77 19.59 19.73 -9.02
CA ILE A 77 19.88 18.66 -8.08
C ILE A 77 21.24 18.93 -7.43
N TYR A 78 21.32 18.85 -6.10
CA TYR A 78 22.53 18.97 -5.32
C TYR A 78 22.83 17.68 -4.56
N CYS A 79 24.10 17.31 -4.49
CA CYS A 79 24.62 16.27 -3.61
C CYS A 79 25.97 16.75 -3.05
N GLY A 80 26.06 16.94 -1.73
CA GLY A 80 27.21 17.62 -1.13
C GLY A 80 27.42 19.01 -1.75
N SER A 81 28.62 19.27 -2.27
CA SER A 81 28.97 20.52 -2.97
C SER A 81 28.73 20.47 -4.49
N LYS A 82 28.37 19.31 -5.05
CA LYS A 82 28.16 19.13 -6.49
C LYS A 82 26.71 19.42 -6.86
N SER A 83 26.49 19.89 -8.08
CA SER A 83 25.16 20.19 -8.60
C SER A 83 25.03 19.89 -10.08
N HIS A 84 23.82 19.60 -10.53
CA HIS A 84 23.53 19.37 -11.93
C HIS A 84 22.11 19.83 -12.29
N ALA A 85 21.92 20.24 -13.55
CA ALA A 85 20.60 20.55 -14.08
C ALA A 85 19.72 19.27 -14.05
N GLY A 86 18.49 19.42 -13.56
CA GLY A 86 17.57 18.31 -13.32
C GLY A 86 17.23 17.55 -14.59
N GLU A 87 16.97 18.23 -15.71
CA GLU A 87 16.57 17.58 -16.96
C GLU A 87 17.62 16.57 -17.44
N SER A 88 18.88 16.99 -17.53
CA SER A 88 19.97 16.11 -17.95
C SER A 88 20.29 15.06 -16.89
N PHE A 89 20.24 15.41 -15.60
CA PHE A 89 20.38 14.45 -14.50
C PHE A 89 19.37 13.31 -14.62
N PHE A 90 18.08 13.64 -14.75
CA PHE A 90 17.01 12.64 -14.83
C PHE A 90 17.08 11.83 -16.13
N TRP A 91 17.39 12.48 -17.27
CA TRP A 91 17.53 11.78 -18.54
C TRP A 91 18.62 10.71 -18.50
N PHE A 92 19.84 11.08 -18.11
CA PHE A 92 20.95 10.12 -18.05
C PHE A 92 20.66 9.01 -17.05
N ALA A 93 20.09 9.32 -15.88
CA ALA A 93 19.72 8.31 -14.90
C ALA A 93 18.68 7.33 -15.46
N SER A 94 17.68 7.84 -16.19
CA SER A 94 16.67 7.00 -16.80
C SER A 94 17.23 6.09 -17.89
N VAL A 95 18.14 6.58 -18.74
CA VAL A 95 18.79 5.74 -19.76
C VAL A 95 19.63 4.63 -19.11
N SER A 96 20.30 4.94 -18.01
CA SER A 96 21.12 3.99 -17.25
C SER A 96 20.34 2.83 -16.61
N THR A 97 19.04 2.98 -16.35
CA THR A 97 18.23 1.97 -15.63
C THR A 97 17.22 1.23 -16.51
N ILE A 98 17.07 1.60 -17.79
CA ILE A 98 16.17 0.93 -18.77
C ILE A 98 16.43 -0.59 -18.90
N GLY A 99 17.59 -1.11 -18.49
CA GLY A 99 17.93 -2.54 -18.56
C GLY A 99 17.77 -3.34 -17.26
N GLU A 100 17.57 -2.70 -16.10
CA GLU A 100 17.58 -3.37 -14.79
C GLU A 100 16.17 -3.74 -14.29
N PHE A 101 15.34 -4.35 -15.13
CA PHE A 101 13.95 -4.73 -14.82
C PHE A 101 13.77 -5.82 -13.73
N GLY A 102 14.83 -6.20 -13.00
CA GLY A 102 14.80 -7.23 -11.98
C GLY A 102 14.80 -6.70 -10.54
N GLY A 103 13.68 -6.13 -10.08
CA GLY A 103 13.39 -6.07 -8.63
C GLY A 103 13.83 -4.82 -7.85
N TYR A 104 14.10 -3.70 -8.52
CA TYR A 104 14.44 -2.42 -7.88
C TYR A 104 13.37 -1.33 -8.13
N GLU A 105 12.98 -0.59 -7.09
CA GLU A 105 12.07 0.56 -7.20
C GLU A 105 12.82 1.77 -7.78
N ASP A 106 12.82 1.92 -9.11
CA ASP A 106 13.43 3.06 -9.80
C ASP A 106 12.59 4.35 -9.65
N TYR A 107 12.84 5.09 -8.58
CA TYR A 107 12.14 6.34 -8.28
C TYR A 107 12.55 7.47 -9.22
N ILE A 108 13.84 7.56 -9.58
CA ILE A 108 14.38 8.63 -10.41
C ILE A 108 13.72 8.57 -11.80
N SER A 109 13.68 7.40 -12.44
CA SER A 109 13.04 7.25 -13.75
C SER A 109 11.54 7.43 -13.70
N ARG A 110 10.87 6.96 -12.64
CA ARG A 110 9.42 7.21 -12.45
C ARG A 110 9.10 8.69 -12.35
N ILE A 111 9.90 9.46 -11.63
CA ILE A 111 9.73 10.92 -11.53
C ILE A 111 10.00 11.57 -12.89
N TYR A 112 11.06 11.14 -13.58
CA TYR A 112 11.39 11.66 -14.91
C TYR A 112 10.27 11.41 -15.93
N LEU A 113 9.79 10.17 -16.01
CA LEU A 113 8.75 9.78 -16.94
C LEU A 113 7.45 10.56 -16.67
N HIS A 114 7.04 10.67 -15.41
CA HIS A 114 5.86 11.47 -15.05
C HIS A 114 6.03 12.95 -15.43
N ARG A 115 7.23 13.54 -15.26
CA ARG A 115 7.50 14.90 -15.72
C ARG A 115 7.44 15.05 -17.25
N ARG A 116 7.73 14.00 -18.02
CA ARG A 116 7.69 14.01 -19.49
C ARG A 116 6.29 13.74 -20.04
N THR A 117 5.49 12.92 -19.38
CA THR A 117 4.09 12.62 -19.76
C THR A 117 3.11 13.72 -19.34
N LYS A 118 3.55 14.99 -19.25
CA LYS A 118 2.78 16.17 -18.78
C LYS A 118 1.40 16.40 -19.43
N GLY A 119 1.02 15.62 -20.45
CA GLY A 119 -0.30 15.60 -21.07
C GLY A 119 -1.32 14.63 -20.46
N GLU A 120 -0.89 13.56 -19.77
CA GLU A 120 -1.80 12.61 -19.12
C GLU A 120 -2.05 13.06 -17.69
N ARG A 121 -3.18 13.75 -17.50
CA ARG A 121 -3.66 14.22 -16.20
C ARG A 121 -4.16 13.02 -15.38
N GLU A 122 -3.31 12.44 -14.54
CA GLU A 122 -3.66 11.30 -13.69
C GLU A 122 -4.68 11.64 -12.60
N THR A 123 -5.58 10.72 -12.30
CA THR A 123 -6.49 10.80 -11.14
C THR A 123 -5.75 10.53 -9.84
N LEU A 124 -6.36 10.86 -8.70
CA LEU A 124 -5.79 10.52 -7.40
C LEU A 124 -5.55 9.00 -7.27
N GLU A 125 -6.49 8.18 -7.74
CA GLU A 125 -6.37 6.72 -7.72
C GLU A 125 -5.11 6.22 -8.45
N GLN A 126 -4.89 6.70 -9.68
CA GLN A 126 -3.71 6.35 -10.47
C GLN A 126 -2.41 6.77 -9.77
N LEU A 127 -2.38 7.96 -9.16
CA LEU A 127 -1.23 8.44 -8.40
C LEU A 127 -0.95 7.62 -7.14
N LEU A 128 -2.00 7.19 -6.42
CA LEU A 128 -1.87 6.32 -5.26
C LEU A 128 -1.26 4.97 -5.64
N HIS A 129 -1.63 4.41 -6.80
CA HIS A 129 -0.99 3.23 -7.35
C HIS A 129 0.47 3.46 -7.73
N ARG A 130 0.76 4.54 -8.47
CA ARG A 130 2.10 4.88 -8.95
C ARG A 130 3.10 5.11 -7.82
N TYR A 131 2.65 5.69 -6.71
CA TYR A 131 3.48 6.11 -5.58
C TYR A 131 3.16 5.39 -4.26
N ALA A 132 2.54 4.21 -4.33
CA ALA A 132 2.13 3.40 -3.17
C ALA A 132 3.27 3.16 -2.16
N ASN A 133 4.51 3.05 -2.63
CA ASN A 133 5.69 2.75 -1.82
C ASN A 133 6.37 3.99 -1.21
N SER A 134 5.70 5.15 -1.22
CA SER A 134 6.26 6.37 -0.64
C SER A 134 6.30 6.34 0.89
N GLU A 135 7.36 6.90 1.45
CA GLU A 135 7.62 7.04 2.87
C GLU A 135 7.13 8.42 3.37
N CYS A 136 6.54 8.43 4.56
CA CYS A 136 5.96 9.61 5.19
C CYS A 136 5.97 9.46 6.72
N SER A 137 6.09 10.58 7.44
CA SER A 137 5.94 10.59 8.91
C SER A 137 4.47 10.50 9.31
N SER A 138 3.59 11.24 8.63
CA SER A 138 2.14 11.14 8.79
C SER A 138 1.55 10.24 7.70
N ARG A 139 0.69 9.28 8.07
CA ARG A 139 0.02 8.38 7.10
C ARG A 139 -0.86 9.15 6.11
N LEU A 140 -1.40 10.30 6.51
CA LEU A 140 -2.24 11.14 5.66
C LEU A 140 -1.46 11.75 4.49
N ASP A 141 -0.15 11.95 4.64
CA ASP A 141 0.69 12.55 3.61
C ASP A 141 0.82 11.67 2.35
N ARG A 142 0.56 10.36 2.45
CA ARG A 142 0.49 9.49 1.27
C ARG A 142 -0.65 9.85 0.33
N VAL A 143 -1.70 10.51 0.83
CA VAL A 143 -2.77 11.09 0.02
C VAL A 143 -2.49 12.57 -0.24
N PHE A 144 -2.25 13.35 0.82
CA PHE A 144 -2.15 14.81 0.73
C PHE A 144 -0.98 15.28 -0.15
N ALA A 145 0.11 14.52 -0.22
CA ALA A 145 1.22 14.85 -1.11
C ALA A 145 0.88 14.71 -2.60
N LEU A 146 -0.19 13.99 -2.94
CA LEU A 146 -0.58 13.69 -4.32
C LEU A 146 -1.68 14.61 -4.84
N LEU A 147 -2.50 15.20 -3.96
CA LEU A 147 -3.68 16.00 -4.32
C LEU A 147 -3.38 17.10 -5.35
N SER A 148 -2.25 17.80 -5.22
CA SER A 148 -1.90 18.91 -6.14
C SER A 148 -1.46 18.46 -7.54
N MET A 149 -1.23 17.17 -7.73
CA MET A 149 -0.92 16.56 -9.03
C MET A 149 -2.13 15.86 -9.64
N ALA A 150 -3.11 15.49 -8.81
CA ALA A 150 -4.29 14.75 -9.20
C ALA A 150 -5.28 15.63 -9.97
N SER A 151 -5.69 15.17 -11.14
CA SER A 151 -6.51 15.93 -12.09
C SER A 151 -7.91 16.22 -11.57
N ASP A 152 -8.48 15.24 -10.87
CA ASP A 152 -9.77 15.24 -10.17
C ASP A 152 -9.75 16.01 -8.83
N CYS A 153 -8.59 16.51 -8.40
CA CYS A 153 -8.44 17.31 -7.17
C CYS A 153 -8.14 18.79 -7.42
N THR A 154 -8.04 19.22 -8.69
CA THR A 154 -7.63 20.58 -9.05
C THR A 154 -8.58 21.63 -8.43
N GLY A 155 -8.04 22.52 -7.60
CA GLY A 155 -8.81 23.58 -6.92
C GLY A 155 -9.56 23.14 -5.67
N MET A 156 -9.47 21.86 -5.30
CA MET A 156 -10.10 21.29 -4.11
C MET A 156 -9.10 20.98 -2.98
N GLU A 157 -7.81 21.20 -3.20
CA GLU A 157 -6.75 20.72 -2.30
C GLU A 157 -6.89 21.30 -0.88
N SER A 158 -7.22 22.58 -0.74
CA SER A 158 -7.43 23.22 0.56
C SER A 158 -8.63 22.66 1.33
N ARG A 159 -9.63 22.14 0.62
CA ARG A 159 -10.82 21.52 1.20
C ARG A 159 -10.56 20.07 1.63
N LEU A 160 -9.70 19.37 0.89
CA LEU A 160 -9.41 17.95 1.11
C LEU A 160 -8.33 17.71 2.17
N VAL A 161 -7.42 18.66 2.38
CA VAL A 161 -6.36 18.56 3.40
C VAL A 161 -6.94 18.87 4.77
N ASP A 162 -7.02 17.84 5.61
CA ASP A 162 -7.44 17.95 7.00
C ASP A 162 -6.64 17.01 7.90
N TYR A 163 -5.70 17.58 8.65
CA TYR A 163 -4.84 16.85 9.58
C TYR A 163 -5.50 16.56 10.94
N SER A 164 -6.71 17.08 11.18
CA SER A 164 -7.46 16.76 12.40
C SER A 164 -8.12 15.37 12.33
N LEU A 165 -8.24 14.80 11.13
CA LEU A 165 -8.86 13.51 10.90
C LEU A 165 -7.97 12.34 11.30
N SER A 166 -8.62 11.28 11.79
CA SER A 166 -8.01 9.97 11.82
C SER A 166 -7.88 9.41 10.38
N PRO A 167 -6.92 8.51 10.13
CA PRO A 167 -6.82 7.83 8.84
C PRO A 167 -8.12 7.13 8.41
N SER A 168 -8.88 6.53 9.34
CA SER A 168 -10.19 5.93 9.03
C SER A 168 -11.24 6.96 8.63
N ALA A 169 -11.28 8.12 9.29
CA ALA A 169 -12.18 9.20 8.93
C ALA A 169 -11.88 9.73 7.52
N LEU A 170 -10.60 9.97 7.23
CA LEU A 170 -10.16 10.41 5.89
C LEU A 170 -10.49 9.36 4.82
N PHE A 171 -10.30 8.07 5.12
CA PHE A 171 -10.65 6.97 4.21
C PHE A 171 -12.11 7.06 3.74
N PHE A 172 -13.07 7.15 4.67
CA PHE A 172 -14.48 7.26 4.32
C PHE A 172 -14.83 8.60 3.68
N ALA A 173 -14.19 9.69 4.10
CA ALA A 173 -14.40 11.02 3.53
C ALA A 173 -14.00 11.07 2.04
N LEU A 174 -12.90 10.40 1.67
CA LEU A 174 -12.45 10.36 0.27
C LEU A 174 -13.39 9.51 -0.58
N ILE A 175 -13.88 8.37 -0.08
CA ILE A 175 -14.91 7.58 -0.80
C ILE A 175 -16.15 8.43 -1.06
N ALA A 176 -16.62 9.14 -0.03
CA ALA A 176 -17.77 10.04 -0.12
C ALA A 176 -17.54 11.21 -1.08
N HIS A 177 -16.30 11.71 -1.15
CA HIS A 177 -15.97 12.83 -2.03
C HIS A 177 -15.90 12.43 -3.50
N PHE A 178 -15.24 11.33 -3.81
CA PHE A 178 -14.98 10.93 -5.20
C PHE A 178 -16.13 10.13 -5.82
N GLU A 179 -16.97 9.48 -5.01
CA GLU A 179 -18.09 8.63 -5.46
C GLU A 179 -17.69 7.72 -6.64
N PRO A 180 -16.64 6.88 -6.50
CA PRO A 180 -16.07 6.13 -7.62
C PRO A 180 -17.12 5.18 -8.23
N SER A 181 -17.08 5.02 -9.55
CA SER A 181 -17.98 4.12 -10.30
C SER A 181 -17.83 2.66 -9.90
N ASN A 182 -16.65 2.28 -9.40
CA ASN A 182 -16.39 1.01 -8.73
C ASN A 182 -15.65 1.27 -7.42
N VAL A 183 -16.29 0.96 -6.30
CA VAL A 183 -15.72 1.26 -4.97
C VAL A 183 -14.50 0.40 -4.65
N LEU A 184 -14.40 -0.82 -5.17
CA LEU A 184 -13.45 -1.84 -4.67
C LEU A 184 -11.98 -1.55 -4.98
N PRO A 185 -11.58 -1.17 -6.21
CA PRO A 185 -10.20 -0.78 -6.51
C PRO A 185 -9.77 0.43 -5.66
N PHE A 186 -10.62 1.45 -5.61
CA PHE A 186 -10.34 2.70 -4.90
C PHE A 186 -10.15 2.50 -3.39
N VAL A 187 -11.06 1.77 -2.72
CA VAL A 187 -10.92 1.49 -1.27
C VAL A 187 -9.74 0.58 -0.97
N THR A 188 -9.37 -0.32 -1.89
CA THR A 188 -8.20 -1.18 -1.72
C THR A 188 -6.92 -0.34 -1.71
N ILE A 189 -6.75 0.55 -2.68
CA ILE A 189 -5.54 1.39 -2.73
C ILE A 189 -5.53 2.45 -1.63
N LEU A 190 -6.69 3.02 -1.25
CA LEU A 190 -6.78 3.94 -0.11
C LEU A 190 -6.40 3.28 1.21
N GLN A 191 -6.81 2.02 1.43
CA GLN A 191 -6.43 1.28 2.64
C GLN A 191 -4.90 1.16 2.74
N ASP A 192 -4.26 0.79 1.62
CA ASP A 192 -2.81 0.65 1.54
C ASP A 192 -2.09 1.98 1.72
N ALA A 193 -2.57 3.04 1.07
CA ALA A 193 -1.99 4.37 1.17
C ALA A 193 -2.10 4.93 2.59
N LEU A 194 -3.28 4.89 3.21
CA LEU A 194 -3.48 5.39 4.57
C LEU A 194 -2.94 4.44 5.64
N ASN A 195 -2.49 3.25 5.26
CA ASN A 195 -2.02 2.20 6.16
C ASN A 195 -3.00 2.03 7.33
N VAL A 196 -4.28 1.87 6.99
CA VAL A 196 -5.39 1.67 7.92
C VAL A 196 -5.77 0.20 7.95
N ARG A 197 -5.82 -0.38 9.14
CA ARG A 197 -6.26 -1.76 9.27
C ARG A 197 -7.76 -1.84 9.08
N ARG A 198 -8.22 -2.97 8.57
CA ARG A 198 -9.65 -3.28 8.42
C ARG A 198 -10.45 -3.04 9.72
N VAL A 199 -9.88 -3.38 10.86
CA VAL A 199 -10.52 -3.17 12.17
C VAL A 199 -10.75 -1.71 12.50
N GLU A 200 -9.78 -0.84 12.22
CA GLU A 200 -9.90 0.59 12.44
C GLU A 200 -11.01 1.20 11.57
N LEU A 201 -11.23 0.65 10.37
CA LEU A 201 -12.32 1.08 9.48
C LEU A 201 -13.68 0.61 10.01
N GLN A 202 -13.78 -0.63 10.47
CA GLN A 202 -15.03 -1.16 11.03
C GLN A 202 -15.43 -0.47 12.33
N GLU A 203 -14.47 -0.21 13.21
CA GLU A 203 -14.72 0.51 14.47
C GLU A 203 -15.15 1.94 14.23
N TYR A 204 -14.49 2.63 13.29
CA TYR A 204 -14.92 3.96 12.91
C TYR A 204 -16.36 3.93 12.38
N MET A 205 -16.70 3.01 11.48
CA MET A 205 -18.06 2.87 10.96
C MET A 205 -19.09 2.54 12.06
N CYS A 206 -18.78 1.59 12.94
CA CYS A 206 -19.63 1.23 14.08
C CYS A 206 -19.80 2.40 15.07
N SER A 207 -18.75 3.19 15.31
CA SER A 207 -18.83 4.38 16.17
C SER A 207 -19.79 5.42 15.60
N VAL A 208 -19.85 5.57 14.27
CA VAL A 208 -20.80 6.46 13.60
C VAL A 208 -22.21 5.90 13.64
N PHE A 209 -22.39 4.59 13.46
CA PHE A 209 -23.71 3.95 13.61
C PHE A 209 -24.30 4.10 15.01
N GLY A 210 -23.44 4.04 16.05
CA GLY A 210 -23.86 4.11 17.45
C GLY A 210 -24.16 5.52 17.96
N ASP A 211 -23.69 6.57 17.27
CA ASP A 211 -23.86 7.96 17.69
C ASP A 211 -24.43 8.83 16.56
N ILE A 212 -25.76 8.82 16.45
CA ILE A 212 -26.53 9.62 15.49
C ILE A 212 -26.41 11.14 15.79
N THR A 213 -25.96 11.50 17.00
CA THR A 213 -25.81 12.91 17.41
C THR A 213 -24.39 13.46 17.23
N ARG A 214 -23.48 12.64 16.69
CA ARG A 214 -22.07 13.00 16.49
C ARG A 214 -21.95 14.28 15.66
N LYS A 215 -21.42 15.33 16.28
CA LYS A 215 -21.11 16.58 15.59
C LYS A 215 -19.78 16.44 14.84
N PRO A 216 -19.75 16.62 13.51
CA PRO A 216 -18.49 16.57 12.76
C PRO A 216 -17.58 17.73 13.17
N SER A 217 -16.30 17.43 13.35
CA SER A 217 -15.25 18.42 13.63
C SER A 217 -14.84 19.24 12.40
N SER A 218 -15.07 18.70 11.20
CA SER A 218 -14.73 19.36 9.93
C SER A 218 -15.69 18.98 8.81
N LEU A 219 -15.57 19.67 7.66
CA LEU A 219 -16.32 19.33 6.44
C LEU A 219 -16.01 17.91 5.95
N MET A 220 -14.74 17.49 6.02
CA MET A 220 -14.32 16.16 5.57
C MET A 220 -14.83 15.08 6.53
N GLU A 221 -14.82 15.31 7.84
CA GLU A 221 -15.44 14.36 8.78
C GLU A 221 -16.95 14.25 8.54
N LYS A 222 -17.61 15.37 8.24
CA LYS A 222 -19.03 15.38 7.89
C LYS A 222 -19.31 14.50 6.66
N LEU A 223 -18.50 14.61 5.60
CA LEU A 223 -18.63 13.75 4.41
C LEU A 223 -18.53 12.27 4.76
N ALA A 224 -17.56 11.89 5.62
CA ALA A 224 -17.42 10.51 6.08
C ALA A 224 -18.67 10.03 6.84
N ILE A 225 -19.17 10.83 7.80
CA ILE A 225 -20.34 10.50 8.63
C ILE A 225 -21.60 10.37 7.77
N ASP A 226 -21.86 11.35 6.90
CA ASP A 226 -23.03 11.37 6.02
C ASP A 226 -23.03 10.16 5.07
N TYR A 227 -21.86 9.82 4.51
CA TYR A 227 -21.70 8.62 3.69
C TYR A 227 -22.01 7.33 4.46
N ILE A 228 -21.46 7.18 5.66
CA ILE A 228 -21.70 6.00 6.50
C ILE A 228 -23.19 5.85 6.82
N HIS A 229 -23.89 6.94 7.18
CA HIS A 229 -25.34 6.90 7.39
C HIS A 229 -26.13 6.56 6.13
N ARG A 230 -25.72 7.03 4.95
CA ARG A 230 -26.36 6.63 3.68
C ARG A 230 -26.22 5.12 3.42
N VAL A 231 -25.05 4.55 3.69
CA VAL A 231 -24.82 3.10 3.60
C VAL A 231 -25.64 2.34 4.65
N GLN A 232 -25.74 2.87 5.88
CA GLN A 232 -26.60 2.30 6.94
C GLN A 232 -28.07 2.26 6.54
N ASN A 233 -28.58 3.36 5.98
CA ASN A 233 -29.97 3.47 5.53
C ASN A 233 -30.26 2.50 4.38
N CYS A 234 -29.31 2.31 3.46
CA CYS A 234 -29.39 1.32 2.40
C CYS A 234 -29.51 -0.10 2.97
N MET A 235 -28.65 -0.45 3.94
CA MET A 235 -28.70 -1.73 4.66
C MET A 235 -30.07 -1.95 5.33
N VAL A 236 -30.58 -0.96 6.07
CA VAL A 236 -31.89 -1.07 6.78
C VAL A 236 -33.05 -1.23 5.79
N SER A 237 -33.04 -0.49 4.69
CA SER A 237 -34.08 -0.55 3.66
C SER A 237 -34.14 -1.93 3.00
N ILE A 238 -32.97 -2.47 2.63
CA ILE A 238 -32.84 -3.81 2.03
C ILE A 238 -33.30 -4.89 3.03
N ALA A 239 -32.82 -4.82 4.28
CA ALA A 239 -33.19 -5.79 5.32
C ALA A 239 -34.70 -5.76 5.64
N SER A 240 -35.34 -4.60 5.50
CA SER A 240 -36.76 -4.41 5.77
C SER A 240 -37.67 -4.64 4.55
N GLY A 241 -37.11 -5.01 3.40
CA GLY A 241 -37.87 -5.21 2.15
C GLY A 241 -38.51 -3.94 1.60
N ILE A 242 -38.03 -2.75 2.00
CA ILE A 242 -38.58 -1.47 1.55
C ILE A 242 -37.98 -1.13 0.19
N SER A 243 -38.84 -0.90 -0.81
CA SER A 243 -38.44 -0.46 -2.14
C SER A 243 -38.06 1.03 -2.13
N VAL A 244 -36.84 1.33 -1.68
CA VAL A 244 -36.24 2.67 -1.76
C VAL A 244 -35.12 2.65 -2.79
N SER A 245 -35.20 3.53 -3.79
CA SER A 245 -34.12 3.75 -4.74
C SER A 245 -32.95 4.45 -4.03
N HIS A 246 -31.80 3.80 -4.01
CA HIS A 246 -30.54 4.36 -3.51
C HIS A 246 -29.64 4.71 -4.70
N ALA A 247 -28.77 5.71 -4.51
CA ALA A 247 -27.73 6.01 -5.49
C ALA A 247 -26.88 4.75 -5.75
N GLU A 248 -26.56 4.47 -7.01
CA GLU A 248 -25.89 3.24 -7.42
C GLU A 248 -24.60 2.99 -6.61
N PHE A 249 -23.79 4.03 -6.40
CA PHE A 249 -22.53 3.92 -5.64
C PHE A 249 -22.75 3.54 -4.15
N ILE A 250 -23.88 3.92 -3.54
CA ILE A 250 -24.23 3.54 -2.15
C ILE A 250 -24.61 2.06 -2.11
N THR A 251 -25.38 1.59 -3.08
CA THR A 251 -25.72 0.16 -3.22
C THR A 251 -24.46 -0.67 -3.46
N GLN A 252 -23.54 -0.21 -4.32
CA GLN A 252 -22.23 -0.85 -4.50
C GLN A 252 -21.42 -0.89 -3.21
N SER A 253 -21.40 0.21 -2.45
CA SER A 253 -20.72 0.30 -1.15
C SER A 253 -21.28 -0.70 -0.14
N TYR A 254 -22.60 -0.82 -0.06
CA TYR A 254 -23.28 -1.81 0.79
C TYR A 254 -22.91 -3.24 0.38
N ASN A 255 -23.00 -3.57 -0.91
CA ASN A 255 -22.63 -4.90 -1.42
C ASN A 255 -21.16 -5.22 -1.13
N ALA A 256 -20.27 -4.23 -1.23
CA ALA A 256 -18.86 -4.36 -0.88
C ALA A 256 -18.62 -4.64 0.62
N MET A 257 -19.59 -4.42 1.50
CA MET A 257 -19.51 -4.82 2.92
C MET A 257 -19.76 -6.33 3.14
N LEU A 258 -20.34 -7.02 2.16
CA LEU A 258 -20.74 -8.43 2.22
C LEU A 258 -19.95 -9.26 1.19
N PRO A 259 -18.68 -9.64 1.48
CA PRO A 259 -17.81 -10.26 0.49
C PRO A 259 -18.24 -11.67 0.04
N SER A 260 -19.24 -12.27 0.70
CA SER A 260 -19.70 -13.63 0.43
C SER A 260 -20.47 -13.80 -0.88
N GLU A 261 -20.87 -12.70 -1.55
CA GLU A 261 -21.77 -12.73 -2.71
C GLU A 261 -21.10 -12.32 -4.04
N LEU A 262 -19.80 -11.98 -4.03
CA LEU A 262 -19.13 -11.43 -5.21
C LEU A 262 -18.18 -12.44 -5.89
N PRO A 263 -18.33 -12.70 -7.20
CA PRO A 263 -17.39 -13.50 -7.98
C PRO A 263 -16.16 -12.64 -8.30
N HIS A 264 -15.23 -12.49 -7.36
CA HIS A 264 -14.02 -11.69 -7.56
C HIS A 264 -12.77 -12.54 -7.65
N LYS A 265 -11.92 -12.19 -8.62
CA LYS A 265 -10.57 -12.76 -8.80
C LYS A 265 -9.75 -12.43 -7.55
N HIS A 266 -9.24 -13.46 -6.87
CA HIS A 266 -8.44 -13.29 -5.66
C HIS A 266 -7.18 -12.46 -5.95
N ILE A 267 -6.90 -11.46 -5.12
CA ILE A 267 -5.61 -10.77 -5.13
C ILE A 267 -4.66 -11.61 -4.28
N VAL A 268 -3.65 -12.20 -4.90
CA VAL A 268 -2.67 -13.05 -4.20
C VAL A 268 -1.36 -12.30 -4.04
N PHE A 269 -0.95 -12.08 -2.80
CA PHE A 269 0.38 -11.54 -2.47
C PHE A 269 1.36 -12.71 -2.35
N HIS A 270 2.40 -12.71 -3.17
CA HIS A 270 3.43 -13.75 -3.15
C HIS A 270 4.41 -13.49 -1.99
N ILE A 271 4.67 -14.52 -1.19
CA ILE A 271 5.71 -14.46 -0.15
C ILE A 271 7.06 -14.74 -0.82
N LYS A 272 7.88 -13.69 -0.96
CA LYS A 272 9.17 -13.74 -1.67
C LYS A 272 10.04 -14.87 -1.14
N GLY A 273 10.62 -15.66 -2.06
CA GLY A 273 11.48 -16.79 -1.73
C GLY A 273 10.72 -18.08 -1.36
N THR A 274 9.39 -18.13 -1.54
CA THR A 274 8.57 -19.31 -1.27
C THR A 274 7.62 -19.62 -2.43
N LYS A 275 6.96 -20.78 -2.42
CA LYS A 275 5.84 -21.09 -3.33
C LYS A 275 4.48 -20.69 -2.74
N LEU A 276 4.48 -20.00 -1.60
CA LEU A 276 3.28 -19.66 -0.84
C LEU A 276 2.85 -18.22 -1.13
N GLY A 277 1.55 -17.99 -1.04
CA GLY A 277 0.94 -16.69 -1.19
C GLY A 277 -0.23 -16.51 -0.23
N LEU A 278 -0.64 -15.27 -0.05
CA LEU A 278 -1.81 -14.90 0.73
C LEU A 278 -2.88 -14.34 -0.22
N GLY A 279 -4.00 -15.04 -0.34
CA GLY A 279 -5.14 -14.63 -1.14
C GLY A 279 -6.10 -13.75 -0.36
N PHE A 280 -6.49 -12.63 -0.98
CA PHE A 280 -7.42 -11.65 -0.43
C PHE A 280 -8.59 -11.38 -1.39
N MET A 281 -9.72 -10.99 -0.81
CA MET A 281 -10.89 -10.47 -1.52
C MET A 281 -11.04 -8.98 -1.21
N PRO A 282 -11.18 -8.10 -2.21
CA PRO A 282 -11.56 -6.71 -1.97
C PRO A 282 -12.92 -6.61 -1.26
N SER A 283 -13.08 -5.58 -0.44
CA SER A 283 -14.34 -5.22 0.24
C SER A 283 -14.33 -3.74 0.58
N LEU A 284 -15.44 -3.19 1.10
CA LEU A 284 -15.50 -1.80 1.54
C LEU A 284 -14.42 -1.46 2.59
N PHE A 285 -14.06 -2.43 3.41
CA PHE A 285 -13.01 -2.28 4.44
C PHE A 285 -11.63 -2.74 3.94
N GLY A 286 -11.41 -2.64 2.62
CA GLY A 286 -10.21 -3.05 1.91
C GLY A 286 -10.04 -4.57 1.80
N LEU A 287 -8.81 -5.08 1.88
CA LEU A 287 -8.47 -6.47 1.61
C LEU A 287 -8.91 -7.41 2.75
N HIS A 288 -9.82 -8.32 2.43
CA HIS A 288 -10.29 -9.38 3.29
C HIS A 288 -9.47 -10.65 3.09
N PHE A 289 -8.76 -11.11 4.12
CA PHE A 289 -8.01 -12.37 4.03
C PHE A 289 -8.95 -13.52 3.69
N ARG A 290 -8.64 -14.23 2.60
CA ARG A 290 -9.45 -15.34 2.11
C ARG A 290 -8.76 -16.66 2.35
N ALA A 291 -7.53 -16.84 1.91
CA ALA A 291 -6.87 -18.13 1.98
C ALA A 291 -5.35 -18.01 1.94
N VAL A 292 -4.67 -19.04 2.44
CA VAL A 292 -3.31 -19.32 1.98
C VAL A 292 -3.40 -19.96 0.60
N CYS A 293 -2.51 -19.55 -0.29
CA CYS A 293 -2.42 -20.06 -1.65
C CYS A 293 -1.04 -20.69 -1.88
N LYS A 294 -0.96 -21.64 -2.82
CA LYS A 294 0.31 -22.18 -3.31
C LYS A 294 0.33 -22.08 -4.84
N LYS A 295 1.49 -21.70 -5.38
CA LYS A 295 1.71 -21.57 -6.83
C LYS A 295 1.83 -22.97 -7.46
N GLU A 296 1.10 -23.23 -8.55
CA GLU A 296 1.29 -24.44 -9.36
C GLU A 296 2.70 -24.50 -9.94
N GLU A 297 3.29 -25.69 -9.99
CA GLU A 297 4.51 -25.95 -10.76
C GLU A 297 4.11 -26.27 -12.21
N ARG A 298 4.35 -25.34 -13.12
CA ARG A 298 4.39 -25.63 -14.55
C ARG A 298 5.79 -25.38 -15.06
N ASP A 299 6.37 -26.39 -15.72
CA ASP A 299 7.65 -26.25 -16.40
C ASP A 299 7.57 -25.11 -17.43
N GLY A 300 8.43 -24.10 -17.30
CA GLY A 300 8.64 -23.06 -18.30
C GLY A 300 7.81 -21.77 -18.17
N ALA A 301 7.02 -21.57 -17.11
CA ALA A 301 6.32 -20.29 -16.91
C ALA A 301 7.20 -19.28 -16.13
N GLU A 302 7.48 -18.12 -16.73
CA GLU A 302 8.14 -16.98 -16.08
C GLU A 302 7.45 -16.61 -14.75
N GLU A 303 8.22 -16.04 -13.80
CA GLU A 303 7.82 -15.82 -12.40
C GLU A 303 6.49 -15.07 -12.19
N ALA A 304 5.98 -14.35 -13.20
CA ALA A 304 4.93 -13.34 -13.04
C ALA A 304 3.47 -13.85 -13.06
N ASP A 305 3.12 -14.94 -13.77
CA ASP A 305 1.72 -15.36 -13.98
C ASP A 305 1.48 -16.85 -13.67
N GLY A 306 1.60 -17.23 -12.39
CA GLY A 306 1.24 -18.58 -11.94
C GLY A 306 -0.23 -18.73 -11.57
N ILE A 307 -0.80 -19.91 -11.83
CA ILE A 307 -2.08 -20.32 -11.25
C ILE A 307 -1.86 -20.54 -9.74
N TRP A 308 -2.70 -19.90 -8.92
CA TRP A 308 -2.68 -20.01 -7.47
C TRP A 308 -3.87 -20.82 -6.99
N GLU A 309 -3.60 -21.88 -6.24
CA GLU A 309 -4.65 -22.71 -5.66
C GLU A 309 -4.75 -22.49 -4.16
N THR A 310 -5.95 -22.67 -3.61
CA THR A 310 -6.14 -22.66 -2.15
C THR A 310 -5.32 -23.79 -1.56
N TYR A 311 -4.40 -23.43 -0.65
CA TYR A 311 -3.46 -24.36 -0.07
C TYR A 311 -3.71 -24.53 1.41
N ASN A 312 -3.74 -25.80 1.80
CA ASN A 312 -3.95 -26.26 3.15
C ASN A 312 -2.67 -27.00 3.55
N PRO A 313 -1.78 -26.38 4.33
CA PRO A 313 -0.51 -27.02 4.67
C PRO A 313 -0.75 -28.34 5.42
N PRO A 314 -0.07 -29.44 5.05
CA PRO A 314 -0.26 -30.75 5.66
C PRO A 314 0.53 -30.86 6.98
N ILE A 315 0.33 -29.92 7.90
CA ILE A 315 1.01 -29.88 9.20
C ILE A 315 0.07 -30.48 10.25
N THR A 316 0.62 -31.31 11.14
CA THR A 316 -0.18 -31.88 12.24
C THR A 316 -0.40 -30.84 13.34
N VAL A 317 -1.51 -30.97 14.06
CA VAL A 317 -1.85 -30.10 15.19
C VAL A 317 -0.71 -30.10 16.23
N GLU A 318 -0.12 -31.25 16.53
CA GLU A 318 1.02 -31.41 17.45
C GLU A 318 2.28 -30.66 17.00
N GLN A 319 2.58 -30.66 15.70
CA GLN A 319 3.68 -29.87 15.15
C GLN A 319 3.44 -28.39 15.37
N VAL A 320 2.21 -27.91 15.25
CA VAL A 320 1.85 -26.50 15.42
C VAL A 320 1.94 -26.07 16.88
N TRP A 321 1.50 -26.91 17.82
CA TRP A 321 1.59 -26.64 19.26
C TRP A 321 3.04 -26.38 19.73
N ARG A 322 4.02 -27.07 19.14
CA ARG A 322 5.44 -26.91 19.44
C ARG A 322 6.04 -25.55 19.01
N TYR A 323 5.40 -24.88 18.05
CA TYR A 323 5.82 -23.58 17.49
C TYR A 323 4.79 -22.49 17.71
N MET A 324 3.74 -22.77 18.48
CA MET A 324 2.60 -21.89 18.73
C MET A 324 2.92 -20.71 19.64
N ILE A 325 4.21 -20.41 19.80
CA ILE A 325 4.74 -19.18 20.39
C ILE A 325 4.56 -18.03 19.39
N LEU A 326 3.40 -17.96 18.77
CA LEU A 326 2.82 -16.86 18.00
C LEU A 326 1.42 -17.33 17.60
N PRO A 327 0.37 -16.78 18.22
CA PRO A 327 0.09 -15.34 18.17
C PRO A 327 0.09 -14.63 19.53
N ALA A 328 0.01 -15.31 20.67
CA ALA A 328 -0.34 -14.67 21.94
C ALA A 328 0.56 -13.48 22.33
N VAL A 329 1.89 -13.63 22.33
CA VAL A 329 2.82 -12.55 22.75
C VAL A 329 2.92 -11.40 21.73
N VAL A 330 2.60 -11.67 20.46
CA VAL A 330 2.76 -10.70 19.35
C VAL A 330 1.47 -9.98 19.01
N LEU A 331 0.31 -10.60 19.30
CA LEU A 331 -0.99 -9.93 19.30
C LEU A 331 -1.24 -9.13 20.59
N ASP A 332 -0.45 -9.38 21.65
CA ASP A 332 -0.47 -8.70 22.97
C ASP A 332 0.40 -7.41 22.99
N LYS A 333 1.18 -7.12 21.93
CA LYS A 333 1.91 -5.85 21.79
C LYS A 333 0.95 -4.69 21.50
N SER A 334 0.31 -4.16 22.53
CA SER A 334 -0.38 -2.86 22.61
C SER A 334 -1.04 -2.37 21.31
N GLY A 335 -1.78 -3.27 20.66
CA GLY A 335 -2.58 -2.99 19.48
C GLY A 335 -3.95 -3.56 19.77
N PRO A 336 -5.01 -2.74 19.93
CA PRO A 336 -6.19 -3.17 20.68
C PRO A 336 -6.99 -4.33 20.04
N HIS A 337 -6.66 -4.79 18.83
CA HIS A 337 -7.54 -5.68 18.05
C HIS A 337 -6.84 -6.69 17.12
N LEU A 338 -5.72 -7.28 17.55
CA LEU A 338 -5.03 -8.30 16.75
C LEU A 338 -5.63 -9.72 16.94
N MET A 339 -6.30 -10.00 18.06
CA MET A 339 -7.33 -11.04 18.25
C MET A 339 -8.09 -10.76 19.56
N ASP A 340 -9.21 -11.44 19.79
CA ASP A 340 -9.93 -11.40 21.06
C ASP A 340 -9.00 -11.78 22.24
N PRO A 341 -8.78 -10.91 23.23
CA PRO A 341 -7.97 -11.22 24.40
C PRO A 341 -8.43 -12.50 25.13
N ASP A 342 -9.75 -12.75 25.14
CA ASP A 342 -10.37 -13.94 25.74
C ASP A 342 -10.04 -15.25 24.98
N LEU A 343 -9.66 -15.14 23.70
CA LEU A 343 -9.11 -16.27 22.92
C LEU A 343 -7.59 -16.39 23.08
N ILE A 344 -6.90 -15.28 23.39
CA ILE A 344 -5.44 -15.24 23.55
C ILE A 344 -5.01 -15.90 24.86
N ALA A 345 -5.67 -15.60 25.98
CA ALA A 345 -5.26 -16.10 27.29
C ALA A 345 -5.23 -17.64 27.38
N PRO A 346 -6.27 -18.38 26.96
CA PRO A 346 -6.24 -19.85 26.99
C PRO A 346 -5.16 -20.46 26.08
N VAL A 347 -4.90 -19.82 24.94
CA VAL A 347 -3.86 -20.24 23.99
C VAL A 347 -2.47 -19.97 24.56
N LYS A 348 -2.26 -18.81 25.19
CA LYS A 348 -1.01 -18.43 25.87
C LYS A 348 -0.68 -19.39 27.01
N ASP A 349 -1.66 -19.67 27.87
CA ASP A 349 -1.50 -20.55 29.03
C ASP A 349 -1.21 -21.99 28.62
N ALA A 350 -1.89 -22.48 27.57
CA ALA A 350 -1.62 -23.80 27.00
C ALA A 350 -0.22 -23.93 26.39
N VAL A 351 0.34 -22.86 25.81
CA VAL A 351 1.68 -22.85 25.22
C VAL A 351 2.75 -22.82 26.30
N VAL A 352 2.62 -21.91 27.28
CA VAL A 352 3.56 -21.78 28.40
C VAL A 352 3.59 -23.05 29.24
N GLY A 353 2.42 -23.65 29.50
CA GLY A 353 2.31 -24.88 30.29
C GLY A 353 2.95 -26.11 29.65
N ASN A 354 3.01 -26.20 28.31
CA ASN A 354 3.50 -27.39 27.60
C ASN A 354 4.97 -27.29 27.15
N HIS A 355 5.52 -26.10 26.95
CA HIS A 355 6.80 -25.94 26.24
C HIS A 355 7.83 -24.98 26.89
N GLY A 356 7.51 -24.35 28.03
CA GLY A 356 8.42 -23.40 28.68
C GLY A 356 8.54 -22.03 27.98
N PRO A 357 9.35 -21.10 28.51
CA PRO A 357 9.39 -19.70 28.06
C PRO A 357 10.23 -19.42 26.80
N ASP A 358 11.02 -20.38 26.30
CA ASP A 358 12.00 -20.14 25.24
C ASP A 358 11.39 -20.24 23.83
N ALA A 359 11.01 -19.07 23.30
CA ALA A 359 10.38 -18.90 22.00
C ALA A 359 11.31 -19.12 20.79
N VAL A 360 11.08 -20.17 20.00
CA VAL A 360 11.70 -20.35 18.67
C VAL A 360 10.84 -19.68 17.59
N LYS A 361 11.47 -18.98 16.64
CA LYS A 361 10.78 -18.36 15.48
C LYS A 361 10.14 -19.45 14.59
N PRO A 362 8.81 -19.44 14.34
CA PRO A 362 8.13 -20.44 13.52
C PRO A 362 8.51 -20.34 12.03
N SER A 363 8.46 -21.46 11.30
CA SER A 363 8.64 -21.48 9.85
C SER A 363 7.45 -20.84 9.12
N ILE A 364 7.64 -20.44 7.85
CA ILE A 364 6.56 -19.86 7.04
C ILE A 364 5.37 -20.82 6.86
N ASP A 365 5.63 -22.12 6.72
CA ASP A 365 4.56 -23.12 6.60
C ASP A 365 3.71 -23.18 7.87
N ILE A 366 4.32 -23.07 9.05
CA ILE A 366 3.62 -23.03 10.34
C ILE A 366 2.79 -21.76 10.46
N ILE A 367 3.33 -20.61 10.04
CA ILE A 367 2.62 -19.33 10.02
C ILE A 367 1.40 -19.43 9.10
N CYS A 368 1.59 -19.90 7.87
CA CYS A 368 0.52 -20.09 6.89
C CYS A 368 -0.53 -21.09 7.37
N TYR A 369 -0.12 -22.22 7.95
CA TYR A 369 -1.04 -23.20 8.54
C TYR A 369 -1.86 -22.57 9.66
N THR A 370 -1.22 -21.82 10.56
CA THR A 370 -1.92 -21.15 11.67
C THR A 370 -2.96 -20.18 11.14
N LEU A 371 -2.62 -19.35 10.14
CA LEU A 371 -3.60 -18.46 9.49
C LEU A 371 -4.75 -19.22 8.82
N ALA A 372 -4.46 -20.36 8.19
CA ALA A 372 -5.47 -21.21 7.55
C ALA A 372 -6.37 -21.94 8.56
N GLU A 373 -5.82 -22.45 9.67
CA GLU A 373 -6.59 -23.09 10.75
C GLU A 373 -7.44 -22.09 11.53
N LEU A 374 -6.88 -20.91 11.81
CA LEU A 374 -7.62 -19.79 12.34
C LEU A 374 -8.77 -19.38 11.43
N ARG A 375 -8.78 -19.73 10.13
CA ARG A 375 -9.96 -19.57 9.27
C ARG A 375 -10.94 -20.73 9.38
N ARG A 376 -10.45 -21.97 9.49
CA ARG A 376 -11.27 -23.20 9.39
C ARG A 376 -12.08 -23.54 10.63
N LYS A 377 -11.60 -23.26 11.85
CA LYS A 377 -12.33 -23.63 13.08
C LYS A 377 -13.70 -22.93 13.13
N GLU A 378 -14.77 -23.70 12.96
CA GLU A 378 -16.15 -23.36 12.51
C GLU A 378 -16.96 -22.28 13.27
N LYS A 379 -16.43 -21.57 14.28
CA LYS A 379 -17.24 -20.68 15.14
C LYS A 379 -16.52 -19.40 15.53
N PHE A 380 -16.12 -18.58 14.56
CA PHE A 380 -15.65 -17.24 14.87
C PHE A 380 -16.84 -16.33 15.19
N LYS A 381 -17.27 -16.34 16.47
CA LYS A 381 -18.18 -15.33 17.04
C LYS A 381 -17.76 -13.95 16.53
N ASN A 382 -18.61 -13.31 15.73
CA ASN A 382 -18.50 -11.93 15.27
C ASN A 382 -17.38 -11.58 14.28
N ARG A 383 -16.93 -12.50 13.39
CA ARG A 383 -16.06 -12.18 12.23
C ARG A 383 -14.63 -11.66 12.56
N LYS A 384 -14.09 -11.95 13.77
CA LYS A 384 -12.83 -11.37 14.29
C LYS A 384 -11.53 -11.72 13.52
N LEU A 385 -11.42 -12.87 12.82
CA LEU A 385 -10.19 -13.16 12.03
C LEU A 385 -9.99 -12.17 10.88
N CYS A 386 -11.08 -11.63 10.33
CA CYS A 386 -11.04 -10.62 9.27
C CYS A 386 -10.42 -9.29 9.74
N LEU A 387 -10.29 -9.10 11.06
CA LEU A 387 -9.63 -7.96 11.68
C LEU A 387 -8.11 -8.15 11.74
N VAL A 388 -7.65 -9.40 11.66
CA VAL A 388 -6.22 -9.74 11.66
C VAL A 388 -5.65 -9.35 10.31
N ASP A 389 -4.76 -8.37 10.33
CA ASP A 389 -4.03 -7.97 9.14
C ASP A 389 -2.95 -9.02 8.85
N CYS A 390 -3.29 -10.04 8.05
CA CYS A 390 -2.37 -11.12 7.69
C CYS A 390 -1.12 -10.60 6.95
N ARG A 391 -1.20 -9.44 6.28
CA ARG A 391 -0.03 -8.82 5.65
C ARG A 391 0.91 -8.24 6.70
N TYR A 392 0.37 -7.57 7.71
CA TYR A 392 1.15 -7.13 8.87
C TYR A 392 1.79 -8.30 9.62
N VAL A 393 1.06 -9.40 9.83
CA VAL A 393 1.60 -10.60 10.46
C VAL A 393 2.79 -11.14 9.67
N VAL A 394 2.61 -11.50 8.40
CA VAL A 394 3.69 -12.12 7.61
C VAL A 394 4.83 -11.13 7.32
N GLY A 395 4.49 -9.89 6.99
CA GLY A 395 5.44 -8.85 6.63
C GLY A 395 6.16 -8.26 7.82
N THR A 396 5.44 -7.51 8.65
CA THR A 396 6.03 -6.72 9.74
C THR A 396 6.46 -7.57 10.91
N LEU A 397 5.68 -8.58 11.32
CA LEU A 397 6.00 -9.36 12.50
C LEU A 397 7.05 -10.45 12.25
N TYR A 398 7.06 -11.04 11.05
CA TYR A 398 7.97 -12.14 10.72
C TYR A 398 9.09 -11.80 9.75
N GLY A 399 9.01 -10.65 9.08
CA GLY A 399 10.05 -10.14 8.19
C GLY A 399 10.01 -10.74 6.78
N TYR A 400 8.91 -11.36 6.35
CA TYR A 400 8.78 -11.86 4.99
C TYR A 400 8.38 -10.74 4.03
N SER A 401 9.02 -10.65 2.86
CA SER A 401 8.59 -9.68 1.85
C SER A 401 7.36 -10.19 1.09
N LEU A 402 6.28 -9.40 1.08
CA LEU A 402 5.08 -9.66 0.30
C LEU A 402 5.14 -8.90 -1.02
N MET A 403 5.24 -9.62 -2.14
CA MET A 403 5.23 -9.03 -3.47
C MET A 403 3.79 -8.87 -3.94
N ARG A 404 3.42 -7.64 -4.33
CA ARG A 404 2.13 -7.35 -4.96
C ARG A 404 2.11 -8.00 -6.35
N PRO A 405 0.97 -8.57 -6.80
CA PRO A 405 0.88 -9.10 -8.16
C PRO A 405 1.17 -7.99 -9.18
N LEU A 406 2.04 -8.28 -10.15
CA LEU A 406 2.32 -7.40 -11.29
C LEU A 406 1.09 -7.42 -12.20
N GLY A 407 0.17 -6.48 -12.00
CA GLY A 407 -1.00 -6.30 -12.86
C GLY A 407 -2.31 -6.47 -12.12
N PHE A 408 -2.77 -5.40 -11.48
CA PHE A 408 -4.17 -5.07 -11.62
C PHE A 408 -4.29 -4.32 -12.96
N LYS A 409 -4.46 -5.07 -14.06
CA LYS A 409 -4.91 -4.45 -15.31
C LYS A 409 -6.38 -4.15 -15.12
N GLU A 410 -6.69 -2.87 -14.97
CA GLU A 410 -8.05 -2.37 -15.03
C GLU A 410 -8.65 -2.82 -16.37
N SER A 411 -9.89 -3.33 -16.38
CA SER A 411 -10.55 -3.78 -17.60
C SER A 411 -10.83 -2.66 -18.62
N SER A 412 -10.48 -1.41 -18.27
CA SER A 412 -10.47 -0.22 -19.12
C SER A 412 -9.21 -0.07 -19.97
N ASP A 413 -8.11 -0.76 -19.67
CA ASP A 413 -6.89 -0.75 -20.50
C ASP A 413 -6.97 -1.86 -21.56
N LYS A 414 -7.77 -1.61 -22.60
CA LYS A 414 -7.73 -2.33 -23.87
C LYS A 414 -7.40 -1.42 -25.04
#